data_AF-R5G5T2-F1
#
_entry.id   AF-R5G5T2-F1
#
_cell.length_a   1.000
_cell.length_b   1.000
_cell.length_c   1.000
_cell.angle_alpha   90.00
_cell.angle_beta   90.00
_cell.angle_gamma   90.00
#
_symmetry.space_group_name_H-M   'P 1'
#
loop_
_entity.id
_entity.type
_entity.pdbx_description
1 polymer ?
#
loop_
_entity_poly.entity_id
_entity_poly.type
_entity_poly.pdbx_seq_one_letter_code
_entity_poly.pdbx_strand_id
1 'polypeptide(L)'
;MILPQLFNYFANLLIAFYAPNRQDEGSVMRALGLSSKFFVKEYMAGLRNYSAVKVVDIIKYLRRCDARSKGMYGDEGSSEEILPDLVLFILN
;
A
#
# COMPACT_ATOMS: atom_id res chain seq x y z
N MET A 1 -0.83 14.18 5.59
CA MET A 1 -2.02 13.80 4.79
C MET A 1 -1.79 12.61 3.84
N ILE A 2 -0.57 12.42 3.30
CA ILE A 2 -0.29 11.36 2.31
C ILE A 2 -0.14 9.93 2.86
N LEU A 3 0.40 9.75 4.09
CA LEU A 3 0.66 8.43 4.66
C LEU A 3 -0.59 7.55 4.82
N PRO A 4 -1.73 8.04 5.36
CA PRO A 4 -2.95 7.23 5.46
C PRO A 4 -3.52 6.79 4.10
N GLN A 5 -3.36 7.63 3.07
CA GLN A 5 -3.84 7.34 1.71
C GLN A 5 -3.02 6.20 1.09
N LEU A 6 -1.69 6.26 1.21
CA LEU A 6 -0.80 5.17 0.77
C LEU A 6 -1.08 3.88 1.54
N PHE A 7 -1.25 3.96 2.86
CA PHE A 7 -1.58 2.79 3.68
C PHE A 7 -2.87 2.12 3.19
N ASN A 8 -3.94 2.89 2.98
CA ASN A 8 -5.20 2.35 2.48
C ASN A 8 -5.05 1.69 1.11
N TYR A 9 -4.32 2.32 0.18
CA TYR A 9 -4.05 1.72 -1.12
C TYR A 9 -3.33 0.37 -1.00
N PHE A 10 -2.22 0.30 -0.26
CA PHE A 10 -1.45 -0.95 -0.13
C PHE A 10 -2.20 -2.01 0.71
N ALA A 11 -2.99 -1.62 1.70
CA ALA A 11 -3.86 -2.53 2.44
C ALA A 11 -4.91 -3.16 1.51
N ASN A 12 -5.58 -2.36 0.68
CA ASN A 12 -6.50 -2.85 -0.34
C ASN A 12 -5.79 -3.71 -1.39
N LEU A 13 -4.59 -3.31 -1.82
CA LEU A 13 -3.81 -4.11 -2.76
C LEU A 13 -3.45 -5.49 -2.18
N LEU A 14 -3.16 -5.56 -0.87
CA LEU A 14 -2.96 -6.82 -0.17
C LEU A 14 -4.22 -7.69 -0.19
N ILE A 15 -5.40 -7.11 0.06
CA ILE A 15 -6.68 -7.83 -0.07
C ILE A 15 -6.86 -8.36 -1.49
N ALA A 16 -6.55 -7.54 -2.51
CA ALA A 16 -6.65 -7.92 -3.91
C ALA A 16 -5.76 -9.13 -4.28
N PHE A 17 -4.58 -9.27 -3.66
CA PHE A 17 -3.70 -10.43 -3.86
C PHE A 17 -4.34 -11.76 -3.47
N TYR A 18 -5.28 -11.72 -2.51
CA TYR A 18 -5.99 -12.88 -1.99
C TYR A 18 -7.44 -12.97 -2.48
N ALA A 19 -7.81 -12.18 -3.50
CA ALA A 19 -9.09 -12.36 -4.18
C ALA A 19 -9.16 -13.78 -4.80
N PRO A 20 -10.34 -14.43 -4.81
CA PRO A 20 -10.51 -15.80 -5.32
C PRO A 20 -9.92 -16.02 -6.72
N ASN A 21 -10.09 -15.03 -7.60
CA ASN A 21 -9.37 -14.93 -8.86
C ASN A 21 -8.78 -13.53 -9.04
N ARG A 22 -7.53 -13.32 -8.60
CA ARG A 22 -6.84 -12.03 -8.74
C ARG A 22 -6.56 -11.57 -10.17
N GLN A 23 -6.78 -12.42 -11.18
CA GLN A 23 -6.63 -12.05 -12.60
C GLN A 23 -7.94 -11.49 -13.19
N ASP A 24 -9.08 -11.71 -12.52
CA ASP A 24 -10.38 -11.20 -12.92
C ASP A 24 -10.72 -9.90 -12.16
N GLU A 25 -10.89 -8.80 -12.90
CA GLU A 25 -11.35 -7.52 -12.35
C GLU A 25 -12.63 -7.65 -11.53
N GLY A 26 -13.59 -8.48 -11.96
CA GLY A 26 -14.84 -8.69 -11.23
C GLY A 26 -14.62 -9.36 -9.88
N SER A 27 -13.71 -10.33 -9.79
CA SER A 27 -13.34 -10.97 -8.54
C SER A 27 -12.63 -10.01 -7.59
N VAL A 28 -11.69 -9.21 -8.10
CA VAL A 28 -10.98 -8.20 -7.31
C VAL A 28 -11.94 -7.11 -6.83
N MET A 29 -12.84 -6.62 -7.69
CA MET A 29 -13.87 -5.64 -7.34
C MET A 29 -14.72 -6.09 -6.15
N ARG A 30 -15.20 -7.34 -6.19
CA ARG A 30 -16.01 -7.93 -5.12
C ARG A 30 -15.21 -8.09 -3.84
N ALA A 31 -13.96 -8.55 -3.92
CA ALA A 31 -13.07 -8.69 -2.77
C ALA A 31 -12.79 -7.34 -2.07
N LEU A 32 -12.71 -6.25 -2.84
CA LEU A 32 -12.48 -4.90 -2.34
C LEU A 32 -13.76 -4.13 -1.99
N GLY A 33 -14.95 -4.69 -2.22
CA GLY A 33 -16.23 -4.00 -2.00
C GLY A 33 -16.43 -2.75 -2.85
N LEU A 34 -15.79 -2.67 -4.03
CA LEU A 34 -15.87 -1.50 -4.91
C LEU A 34 -17.14 -1.52 -5.76
N SER A 35 -17.73 -0.35 -5.98
CA SER A 35 -18.97 -0.19 -6.75
C SER A 35 -18.79 -0.13 -8.26
N SER A 36 -17.56 0.05 -8.75
CA SER A 36 -17.26 0.21 -10.18
C SER A 36 -15.91 -0.39 -10.56
N LYS A 37 -15.87 -1.01 -11.74
CA LYS A 37 -14.64 -1.53 -12.37
C LYS A 37 -13.60 -0.44 -12.65
N PHE A 38 -14.01 0.82 -12.75
CA PHE A 38 -13.07 1.93 -12.98
C PHE A 38 -11.98 1.98 -11.89
N PHE A 39 -12.38 1.87 -10.62
CA PHE A 39 -11.45 1.90 -9.48
C PHE A 39 -10.61 0.63 -9.36
N VAL A 40 -11.06 -0.48 -9.93
CA VAL A 40 -10.35 -1.77 -9.88
C VAL A 40 -9.07 -1.74 -10.71
N LYS A 41 -9.05 -0.96 -11.80
CA LYS A 41 -7.92 -0.89 -12.74
C LYS A 41 -6.61 -0.50 -12.05
N GLU A 42 -6.66 0.38 -11.06
CA GLU A 42 -5.49 0.81 -10.28
C GLU A 42 -4.92 -0.34 -9.43
N TYR A 43 -5.78 -1.19 -8.88
CA TYR A 43 -5.37 -2.39 -8.15
C TYR A 43 -4.85 -3.48 -9.08
N MET A 44 -5.45 -3.65 -10.27
CA MET A 44 -4.94 -4.57 -11.28
C MET A 44 -3.53 -4.18 -11.74
N ALA A 45 -3.24 -2.88 -11.87
CA ALA A 45 -1.90 -2.39 -12.14
C ALA A 45 -0.94 -2.72 -10.99
N GLY A 46 -1.36 -2.47 -9.74
CA GLY A 46 -0.58 -2.84 -8.55
C GLY A 46 -0.25 -4.34 -8.49
N LEU A 47 -1.23 -5.20 -8.78
CA LEU A 47 -1.06 -6.67 -8.76
C LEU A 47 -0.02 -7.16 -9.78
N ARG A 48 0.21 -6.42 -10.86
CA ARG A 48 1.23 -6.74 -11.88
C ARG A 48 2.62 -6.23 -11.51
N ASN A 49 2.70 -5.14 -10.76
CA ASN A 49 3.96 -4.44 -10.50
C ASN A 49 4.58 -4.77 -9.13
N TYR A 50 3.80 -5.34 -8.22
CA TYR A 50 4.27 -5.70 -6.88
C TYR A 50 4.16 -7.20 -6.61
N SER A 51 4.93 -7.69 -5.65
CA SER A 51 4.69 -8.98 -5.02
C SER A 51 3.92 -8.81 -3.71
N ALA A 52 3.18 -9.83 -3.27
CA ALA A 52 2.47 -9.78 -1.98
C ALA A 52 3.44 -9.51 -0.80
N VAL A 53 4.65 -10.09 -0.84
CA VAL A 53 5.69 -9.85 0.17
C VAL A 53 6.10 -8.38 0.19
N LYS A 54 6.36 -7.79 -0.99
CA LYS A 54 6.73 -6.38 -1.11
C LYS A 54 5.63 -5.46 -0.55
N VAL A 55 4.36 -5.75 -0.85
CA VAL A 55 3.23 -4.99 -0.31
C VAL A 55 3.18 -5.05 1.22
N VAL A 56 3.39 -6.23 1.81
CA VAL A 56 3.44 -6.37 3.28
C VAL A 56 4.56 -5.53 3.87
N ASP A 57 5.74 -5.52 3.25
CA ASP A 57 6.87 -4.74 3.75
C ASP A 57 6.64 -3.23 3.60
N ILE A 58 6.01 -2.77 2.50
CA ILE A 58 5.58 -1.38 2.34
C ILE A 58 4.60 -0.99 3.46
N ILE A 59 3.63 -1.84 3.79
CA ILE A 59 2.68 -1.60 4.89
C ILE A 59 3.40 -1.48 6.23
N LYS A 60 4.37 -2.35 6.52
CA LYS A 60 5.17 -2.27 7.76
C LYS A 60 5.94 -0.94 7.82
N TYR A 61 6.58 -0.55 6.72
CA TYR A 61 7.35 0.69 6.65
C TYR A 61 6.45 1.91 6.83
N LEU A 62 5.29 1.96 6.16
CA LEU A 62 4.28 3.02 6.34
C LEU A 62 3.82 3.17 7.79
N ARG A 63 3.62 2.07 8.52
CA ARG A 63 3.29 2.10 9.95
C ARG A 63 4.41 2.67 10.82
N ARG A 64 5.67 2.37 10.48
CA ARG A 64 6.83 2.97 11.16
C ARG A 64 6.90 4.47 10.90
N CYS A 65 6.67 4.90 9.66
CA CYS A 65 6.61 6.32 9.30
C CYS A 65 5.50 7.06 10.05
N ASP A 66 4.30 6.48 10.14
CA ASP A 66 3.17 7.06 10.89
C ASP A 66 3.48 7.19 12.39
N ALA A 67 4.09 6.16 12.99
CA ALA A 67 4.51 6.20 14.39
C ALA A 67 5.59 7.28 14.64
N ARG A 68 6.61 7.36 13.78
CA ARG A 68 7.66 8.40 13.82
C ARG A 68 7.07 9.81 13.69
N SER A 69 6.12 10.01 12.78
CA SER A 69 5.44 11.30 12.59
C SER A 69 4.66 11.77 13.82
N LYS A 70 4.32 10.84 14.73
CA LYS A 70 3.63 11.10 15.99
C LYS A 70 4.60 11.22 17.19
N GLY A 71 5.91 11.27 16.93
CA GLY A 71 6.95 11.40 17.96
C GLY A 71 7.26 10.11 18.72
N MET A 72 6.75 8.96 18.26
CA MET A 72 7.17 7.66 18.76
C MET A 72 8.52 7.35 18.09
N TYR A 73 9.53 6.90 18.83
CA TYR A 73 10.92 6.71 18.36
C TYR A 73 11.72 8.02 18.20
N GLY A 74 12.08 8.65 19.33
CA GLY A 74 12.81 9.92 19.38
C GLY A 74 14.26 9.92 18.91
N ASP A 75 14.79 8.79 18.40
CA ASP A 75 16.22 8.62 18.06
C ASP A 75 16.44 8.08 16.63
N GLU A 76 15.38 7.87 15.84
CA GLU A 76 15.48 7.32 14.49
C GLU A 76 15.29 8.42 13.44
N GLY A 77 16.36 9.12 13.06
CA GLY A 77 16.47 9.96 11.85
C GLY A 77 15.56 11.19 11.74
N SER A 78 15.90 12.13 10.85
CA SER A 78 15.09 13.34 10.62
C SER A 78 13.72 12.99 10.01
N SER A 79 12.67 13.72 10.39
CA SER A 79 11.33 13.56 9.82
C SER A 79 11.27 13.89 8.32
N GLU A 80 12.25 14.64 7.83
CA GLU A 80 12.34 15.16 6.46
C GLU A 80 12.79 14.10 5.45
N GLU A 81 13.55 13.09 5.89
CA GLU A 81 14.05 11.99 5.06
C GLU A 81 13.02 10.86 4.86
N ILE A 82 11.94 10.84 5.66
CA ILE A 82 10.98 9.73 5.71
C ILE A 82 10.22 9.53 4.40
N LEU A 83 9.81 10.63 3.74
CA LEU A 83 9.01 10.55 2.51
C LEU A 83 9.85 10.16 1.29
N PRO A 84 11.04 10.74 1.05
CA PRO A 84 11.94 10.28 -0.01
C PRO A 84 12.30 8.79 0.12
N ASP A 85 12.65 8.33 1.32
CA ASP A 85 13.01 6.93 1.57
C ASP A 85 11.82 5.99 1.33
N LEU A 86 10.62 6.39 1.74
CA LEU A 86 9.38 5.65 1.47
C LEU A 86 9.14 5.49 -0.04
N VAL A 87 9.31 6.56 -0.81
CA VAL A 87 9.10 6.52 -2.27
C VAL A 87 10.13 5.61 -2.93
N LEU A 88 11.41 5.75 -2.57
CA LEU A 88 12.48 4.87 -3.06
C LEU A 88 12.20 3.41 -2.70
N PHE A 89 11.76 3.16 -1.47
CA PHE A 89 11.40 1.82 -1.02
C PHE A 89 10.19 1.24 -1.76
N ILE A 90 9.22 2.05 -2.18
CA ILE A 90 8.09 1.58 -2.98
C ILE A 90 8.54 1.27 -4.41
N LEU A 91 9.42 2.08 -5.01
CA LEU A 91 9.83 1.94 -6.41
C LEU A 91 10.86 0.82 -6.68
N ASN A 92 11.71 0.50 -5.70
CA ASN A 92 12.73 -0.55 -5.79
C ASN A 92 12.23 -1.90 -5.26
#